data_AF-A0A918ICJ0-F1
#
_entry.id   AF-A0A918ICJ0-F1
#
_cell.length_a   1.000
_cell.length_b   1.000
_cell.length_c   1.000
_cell.angle_alpha   90.00
_cell.angle_beta   90.00
_cell.angle_gamma   90.00
#
_symmetry.space_group_name_H-M   'P 1'
#
loop_
_entity.id
_entity.type
_entity.pdbx_description
1 polymer ?
#
loop_
_entity_poly.entity_id
_entity_poly.type
_entity_poly.pdbx_seq_one_letter_code
_entity_poly.pdbx_strand_id
1 'polypeptide(L)'
;MRVDTGKDTGRTFTEIVQPDQTRQLHQGEKVVVAYEPSAPKDLQYSVADVNRQFPMALLAGIFALAVVVVGRLRGVMALVALAVSFLVLTLFILPAILQGSNPLLVAVVGSSAIMLIALYMCHGLSARTSVAVLGTLISLSLIGALGSLFIGWAALTGNTDDNTGLIHGLYPSIDMSGLLLAGVIIGSLGVLDDVTVTQTSAVWELHEANPSMGWRGLYRAGIRIGRDHIASVVNTLVLAYAGAALPLLLLFSIAQSSVGTVANSELVAEEIVRTLVGSIGLVASVPVTTALAALVVSADRTGPAVPAGTQPVPARGGRGRRRKR
;
A
#
# COMPACT_ATOMS: atom_id res chain seq x y z
N MET A 1 -20.02 -25.64 27.59
CA MET A 1 -19.94 -25.36 26.14
C MET A 1 -20.36 -26.59 25.34
N ARG A 2 -20.84 -26.42 24.11
CA ARG A 2 -21.29 -27.52 23.24
C ARG A 2 -20.54 -27.46 21.91
N VAL A 3 -20.06 -28.60 21.44
CA VAL A 3 -19.41 -28.74 20.12
C VAL A 3 -20.50 -28.80 19.05
N ASP A 4 -20.54 -27.81 18.16
CA ASP A 4 -21.57 -27.70 17.11
C ASP A 4 -21.11 -28.24 15.75
N THR A 5 -19.81 -28.51 15.55
CA THR A 5 -19.24 -29.01 14.28
C THR A 5 -18.11 -30.02 14.52
N GLY A 6 -17.86 -30.91 13.55
CA GLY A 6 -16.77 -31.91 13.61
C GLY A 6 -17.19 -33.30 14.10
N LYS A 7 -16.22 -34.16 14.38
CA LYS A 7 -16.45 -35.58 14.73
C LYS A 7 -17.16 -35.77 16.07
N ASP A 8 -17.00 -34.83 17.01
CA ASP A 8 -17.60 -34.88 18.36
C ASP A 8 -18.82 -33.96 18.50
N THR A 9 -19.55 -33.71 17.40
CA THR A 9 -20.74 -32.85 17.41
C THR A 9 -21.74 -33.31 18.48
N GLY A 10 -22.22 -32.39 19.31
CA GLY A 10 -23.13 -32.65 20.44
C GLY A 10 -22.43 -32.90 21.77
N ARG A 11 -21.12 -33.12 21.79
CA ARG A 11 -20.34 -33.24 23.03
C ARG A 11 -20.35 -31.92 23.81
N THR A 12 -20.49 -32.00 25.12
CA THR A 12 -20.36 -30.86 26.03
C THR A 12 -19.11 -30.95 26.87
N PHE A 13 -18.47 -29.81 27.12
CA PHE A 13 -17.33 -29.70 28.03
C PHE A 13 -17.44 -28.39 28.83
N THR A 14 -16.70 -28.31 29.93
CA THR A 14 -16.70 -27.12 30.79
C THR A 14 -15.37 -26.40 30.60
N GLU A 15 -15.44 -25.10 30.33
CA GLU A 15 -14.26 -24.23 30.29
C GLU A 15 -14.24 -23.42 31.59
N ILE A 16 -13.11 -23.38 32.28
CA ILE A 16 -12.91 -22.51 33.44
C ILE A 16 -12.43 -21.16 32.91
N VAL A 17 -13.29 -20.14 33.00
CA VAL A 17 -12.95 -18.76 32.61
C VAL A 17 -12.39 -18.03 33.83
N GLN A 18 -11.17 -17.47 33.71
CA GLN A 18 -10.59 -16.68 34.80
C GLN A 18 -11.24 -15.28 34.86
N PRO A 19 -11.45 -14.70 36.06
CA PRO A 19 -12.24 -13.47 36.23
C PRO A 19 -11.64 -12.21 35.58
N ASP A 20 -10.34 -12.20 35.30
CA ASP A 20 -9.53 -11.07 34.82
C ASP A 20 -9.12 -11.20 33.34
N GLN A 21 -9.71 -12.15 32.62
CA GLN A 21 -9.44 -12.34 31.20
C GLN A 21 -9.95 -11.13 30.39
N THR A 22 -9.12 -10.61 29.50
CA THR A 22 -9.49 -9.58 28.52
C THR A 22 -10.64 -10.04 27.61
N ARG A 23 -10.81 -11.36 27.45
CA ARG A 23 -11.88 -11.98 26.68
C ARG A 23 -13.04 -12.37 27.60
N GLN A 24 -14.17 -11.69 27.41
CA GLN A 24 -15.44 -12.04 28.06
C GLN A 24 -16.32 -12.84 27.08
N LEU A 25 -16.78 -14.02 27.49
CA LEU A 25 -17.64 -14.88 26.67
C LEU A 25 -19.10 -14.72 27.09
N HIS A 26 -19.99 -14.59 26.10
CA HIS A 26 -21.42 -14.45 26.33
C HIS A 26 -22.20 -15.70 25.91
N GLN A 27 -23.36 -15.92 26.52
CA GLN A 27 -24.22 -17.04 26.14
C GLN A 27 -24.70 -16.88 24.69
N GLY A 28 -24.58 -17.93 23.90
CA GLY A 28 -24.94 -17.93 22.47
C GLY A 28 -23.80 -17.52 21.52
N GLU A 29 -22.64 -17.13 22.06
CA GLU A 29 -21.45 -16.82 21.28
C GLU A 29 -20.82 -18.09 20.69
N LYS A 30 -20.44 -18.04 19.42
CA LYS A 30 -19.73 -19.13 18.75
C LYS A 30 -18.24 -19.02 19.04
N VAL A 31 -17.64 -20.11 19.49
CA VAL A 31 -16.19 -20.18 19.81
C VAL A 31 -15.49 -21.19 18.92
N VAL A 32 -14.18 -20.99 18.75
CA VAL A 32 -13.24 -21.93 18.16
C VAL A 32 -12.62 -22.71 19.29
N VAL A 33 -12.68 -24.04 19.19
CA VAL A 33 -12.17 -24.95 20.21
C VAL A 33 -10.90 -25.64 19.71
N ALA A 34 -9.89 -25.73 20.57
CA ALA A 34 -8.76 -26.62 20.37
C ALA A 34 -9.15 -28.04 20.80
N TYR A 35 -8.65 -29.04 20.08
CA TYR A 35 -8.87 -30.45 20.41
C TYR A 35 -7.52 -31.16 20.57
N GLU A 36 -7.28 -31.75 21.74
CA GLU A 36 -6.11 -32.56 22.03
C GLU A 36 -6.54 -34.02 22.27
N PRO A 37 -6.37 -34.92 21.29
CA PRO A 37 -6.85 -36.31 21.40
C PRO A 37 -6.21 -37.08 22.55
N SER A 38 -4.97 -36.75 22.91
CA SER A 38 -4.20 -37.46 23.93
C SER A 38 -4.53 -37.01 25.37
N ALA A 39 -5.28 -35.92 25.54
CA ALA A 39 -5.65 -35.41 26.85
C ALA A 39 -6.75 -36.28 27.52
N PRO A 40 -6.84 -36.25 28.86
CA PRO A 40 -7.97 -36.82 29.59
C PRO A 40 -9.30 -36.29 29.06
N LYS A 41 -10.35 -37.13 29.07
CA LYS A 41 -11.63 -36.87 28.39
C LYS A 41 -12.25 -35.50 28.72
N ASP A 42 -12.07 -34.99 29.93
CA ASP A 42 -12.64 -33.71 30.37
C ASP A 42 -11.78 -32.49 29.97
N LEU A 43 -10.55 -32.73 29.48
CA LEU A 43 -9.57 -31.72 29.05
C LEU A 43 -9.26 -31.78 27.56
N GLN A 44 -9.92 -32.67 26.80
CA GLN A 44 -9.71 -32.80 25.36
C GLN A 44 -10.14 -31.58 24.56
N TYR A 45 -11.00 -30.73 25.13
CA TYR A 45 -11.46 -29.50 24.50
C TYR A 45 -11.14 -28.32 25.40
N SER A 46 -10.63 -27.26 24.79
CA SER A 46 -10.48 -25.95 25.40
C SER A 46 -10.84 -24.85 24.42
N VAL A 47 -11.21 -23.66 24.92
CA VAL A 47 -11.54 -22.54 24.05
C VAL A 47 -10.25 -21.89 23.55
N ALA A 48 -10.03 -21.94 22.23
CA ALA A 48 -8.91 -21.27 21.59
C ALA A 48 -9.26 -19.81 21.27
N ASP A 49 -10.41 -19.56 20.62
CA ASP A 49 -10.80 -18.21 20.18
C ASP A 49 -12.33 -18.06 20.03
N VAL A 50 -12.78 -16.87 19.64
CA VAL A 50 -14.16 -16.57 19.23
C VAL A 50 -14.27 -16.70 17.72
N ASN A 51 -15.38 -17.24 17.23
CA ASN A 51 -15.66 -17.29 15.80
C ASN A 51 -16.06 -15.90 15.28
N ARG A 52 -15.13 -15.24 14.57
CA ARG A 52 -15.34 -13.93 13.92
C ARG A 52 -15.65 -14.04 12.43
N GLN A 53 -15.90 -15.23 11.89
CA GLN A 53 -16.10 -15.42 10.44
C GLN A 53 -17.25 -14.57 9.89
N PHE A 54 -18.40 -14.56 10.57
CA PHE A 54 -19.56 -13.78 10.13
C PHE A 54 -19.31 -12.25 10.16
N PRO A 55 -18.91 -11.62 11.29
CA PRO A 55 -18.68 -10.18 11.30
C PRO A 55 -17.58 -9.75 10.33
N MET A 56 -16.52 -10.54 10.16
CA MET A 56 -15.46 -10.25 9.18
C MET A 56 -15.97 -10.38 7.74
N ALA A 57 -16.73 -11.43 7.42
CA ALA A 57 -17.32 -11.60 6.09
C ALA A 57 -18.34 -10.50 5.76
N LEU A 58 -19.13 -10.07 6.74
CA LEU A 58 -20.08 -8.97 6.58
C LEU A 58 -19.34 -7.65 6.28
N LEU A 59 -18.31 -7.32 7.05
CA LEU A 59 -17.51 -6.12 6.82
C LEU A 59 -16.80 -6.14 5.46
N ALA A 60 -16.22 -7.29 5.08
CA ALA A 60 -15.62 -7.48 3.77
C ALA A 60 -16.64 -7.30 2.64
N GLY A 61 -17.86 -7.82 2.81
CA GLY A 61 -18.95 -7.64 1.87
C GLY A 61 -19.42 -6.19 1.73
N ILE A 62 -19.53 -5.45 2.84
CA ILE A 62 -19.85 -4.01 2.84
C ILE A 62 -18.77 -3.22 2.11
N PHE A 63 -17.49 -3.50 2.41
CA PHE A 63 -16.36 -2.86 1.74
C PHE A 63 -16.38 -3.12 0.24
N ALA A 64 -16.52 -4.38 -0.18
CA ALA A 64 -16.58 -4.76 -1.59
C ALA A 64 -17.76 -4.07 -2.30
N LEU A 65 -18.93 -4.03 -1.68
CA LEU A 65 -20.10 -3.35 -2.22
C LEU A 65 -19.83 -1.85 -2.40
N ALA A 66 -19.27 -1.18 -1.39
CA ALA A 66 -18.95 0.25 -1.48
C ALA A 66 -17.97 0.54 -2.63
N VAL A 67 -16.91 -0.26 -2.76
CA VAL A 67 -15.91 -0.12 -3.83
C VAL A 67 -16.55 -0.33 -5.21
N VAL A 68 -17.41 -1.33 -5.37
CA VAL A 68 -18.08 -1.61 -6.66
C VAL A 68 -19.14 -0.56 -6.99
N VAL A 69 -19.88 -0.06 -6.00
CA VAL A 69 -20.89 0.99 -6.22
C VAL A 69 -20.24 2.30 -6.66
N VAL A 70 -19.14 2.70 -6.01
CA VAL A 70 -18.43 3.95 -6.34
C VAL A 70 -17.57 3.79 -7.61
N GLY A 71 -16.79 2.70 -7.71
CA GLY A 71 -15.82 2.47 -8.77
C GLY A 71 -16.34 1.71 -9.99
N ARG A 72 -17.57 1.16 -9.95
CA ARG A 72 -18.15 0.32 -11.01
C ARG A 72 -17.22 -0.85 -11.41
N LEU A 73 -17.02 -1.07 -12.71
CA LEU A 73 -16.10 -2.08 -13.22
C LEU A 73 -14.66 -1.88 -12.76
N ARG A 74 -14.20 -0.62 -12.60
CA ARG A 74 -12.87 -0.34 -12.05
C ARG A 74 -12.78 -0.74 -10.58
N GLY A 75 -13.87 -0.58 -9.83
CA GLY A 75 -14.01 -1.09 -8.47
C GLY A 75 -13.87 -2.61 -8.40
N VAL A 76 -14.53 -3.35 -9.32
CA VAL A 76 -14.36 -4.81 -9.42
C VAL A 76 -12.90 -5.17 -9.71
N MET A 77 -12.27 -4.52 -10.68
CA MET A 77 -10.85 -4.76 -11.00
C MET A 77 -9.93 -4.46 -9.82
N ALA A 78 -10.20 -3.42 -9.03
CA ALA A 78 -9.44 -3.13 -7.82
C ALA A 78 -9.56 -4.24 -6.76
N LEU A 79 -10.75 -4.84 -6.59
CA LEU A 79 -10.93 -5.98 -5.67
C LEU A 79 -10.22 -7.24 -6.18
N VAL A 80 -10.25 -7.50 -7.49
CA VAL A 80 -9.48 -8.60 -8.09
C VAL A 80 -7.98 -8.36 -7.92
N ALA A 81 -7.51 -7.12 -8.10
CA ALA A 81 -6.11 -6.75 -7.91
C ALA A 81 -5.69 -7.01 -6.46
N LEU A 82 -6.51 -6.59 -5.49
CA LEU A 82 -6.28 -6.85 -4.07
C LEU A 82 -6.20 -8.36 -3.77
N ALA A 83 -7.10 -9.17 -4.35
CA ALA A 83 -7.05 -10.62 -4.18
C ALA A 83 -5.78 -11.23 -4.79
N VAL A 84 -5.36 -10.77 -5.97
CA VAL A 84 -4.10 -11.22 -6.59
C VAL A 84 -2.89 -10.80 -5.75
N SER A 85 -2.87 -9.58 -5.20
CA SER A 85 -1.83 -9.12 -4.28
C SER A 85 -1.71 -10.03 -3.06
N PHE A 86 -2.84 -10.40 -2.48
CA PHE A 86 -2.88 -11.34 -1.37
C PHE A 86 -2.35 -12.73 -1.77
N LEU A 87 -2.73 -13.24 -2.95
CA LEU A 87 -2.21 -14.51 -3.46
C LEU A 87 -0.70 -14.47 -3.68
N VAL A 88 -0.13 -13.38 -4.22
CA VAL A 88 1.32 -13.24 -4.37
C VAL A 88 2.00 -13.19 -3.00
N LEU A 89 1.42 -12.51 -2.02
CA LEU A 89 1.96 -12.51 -0.65
C LEU A 89 1.96 -13.92 -0.03
N THR A 90 0.84 -14.64 -0.10
CA THR A 90 0.68 -15.93 0.59
C THR A 90 1.27 -17.12 -0.15
N LEU A 91 1.30 -17.09 -1.49
CA LEU A 91 1.73 -18.22 -2.31
C LEU A 91 3.14 -18.05 -2.89
N PHE A 92 3.69 -16.83 -2.90
CA PHE A 92 5.03 -16.57 -3.40
C PHE A 92 5.95 -15.95 -2.34
N ILE A 93 5.63 -14.77 -1.81
CA ILE A 93 6.54 -14.03 -0.90
C ILE A 93 6.80 -14.82 0.38
N LEU A 94 5.74 -15.18 1.12
CA LEU A 94 5.89 -15.88 2.39
C LEU A 94 6.55 -17.27 2.23
N PRO A 95 6.12 -18.14 1.30
CA PRO A 95 6.79 -19.41 1.08
C PRO A 95 8.26 -19.28 0.67
N ALA A 96 8.61 -18.30 -0.17
CA ALA A 96 10.00 -18.09 -0.59
C ALA A 96 10.90 -17.69 0.59
N ILE A 97 10.43 -16.81 1.47
CA ILE A 97 11.14 -16.44 2.71
C ILE A 97 11.32 -17.65 3.63
N LEU A 98 10.25 -18.43 3.83
CA LEU A 98 10.31 -19.65 4.65
C LEU A 98 11.27 -20.71 4.10
N GLN A 99 11.46 -20.75 2.77
CA GLN A 99 12.44 -21.62 2.10
C GLN A 99 13.88 -21.08 2.16
N GLY A 100 14.12 -19.97 2.86
CA GLY A 100 15.45 -19.39 3.06
C GLY A 100 15.91 -18.45 1.94
N SER A 101 15.01 -18.01 1.06
CA SER A 101 15.34 -16.98 0.07
C SER A 101 15.59 -15.64 0.76
N ASN A 102 16.46 -14.81 0.17
CA ASN A 102 16.75 -13.47 0.70
C ASN A 102 15.46 -12.61 0.73
N PRO A 103 14.98 -12.16 1.91
CA PRO A 103 13.69 -11.47 2.01
C PRO A 103 13.62 -10.15 1.23
N LEU A 104 14.74 -9.39 1.15
CA LEU A 104 14.80 -8.17 0.37
C LEU A 104 14.54 -8.45 -1.11
N LEU A 105 15.25 -9.41 -1.71
CA LEU A 105 15.08 -9.76 -3.12
C LEU A 105 13.66 -10.27 -3.40
N VAL A 106 13.13 -11.12 -2.53
CA VAL A 106 11.76 -11.63 -2.64
C VAL A 106 10.75 -10.49 -2.58
N ALA A 107 10.94 -9.52 -1.67
CA ALA A 107 10.05 -8.37 -1.56
C ALA A 107 10.12 -7.44 -2.78
N VAL A 108 11.31 -7.18 -3.34
CA VAL A 108 11.46 -6.38 -4.56
C VAL A 108 10.75 -7.05 -5.74
N VAL A 109 10.99 -8.35 -5.95
CA VAL A 109 10.38 -9.11 -7.05
C VAL A 109 8.87 -9.23 -6.85
N GLY A 110 8.43 -9.62 -5.65
CA GLY A 110 7.02 -9.79 -5.31
C GLY A 110 6.24 -8.48 -5.39
N SER A 111 6.77 -7.39 -4.83
CA SER A 111 6.15 -6.06 -4.90
C SER A 111 6.09 -5.54 -6.34
N SER A 112 7.13 -5.78 -7.14
CA SER A 112 7.12 -5.43 -8.56
C SER A 112 6.05 -6.22 -9.33
N ALA A 113 5.90 -7.52 -9.05
CA ALA A 113 4.87 -8.35 -9.66
C ALA A 113 3.46 -7.89 -9.27
N ILE A 114 3.22 -7.64 -7.97
CA ILE A 114 1.96 -7.11 -7.44
C ILE A 114 1.60 -5.82 -8.16
N MET A 115 2.52 -4.86 -8.18
CA MET A 115 2.35 -3.55 -8.80
C MET A 115 2.05 -3.66 -10.30
N LEU A 116 2.83 -4.44 -11.05
CA LEU A 116 2.62 -4.63 -12.50
C LEU A 116 1.21 -5.17 -12.78
N ILE A 117 0.81 -6.22 -12.05
CA ILE A 117 -0.52 -6.82 -12.25
C ILE A 117 -1.61 -5.83 -11.86
N ALA A 118 -1.51 -5.20 -10.69
CA ALA A 118 -2.51 -4.25 -10.20
C ALA A 118 -2.68 -3.05 -11.13
N LEU A 119 -1.58 -2.42 -11.54
CA LEU A 119 -1.61 -1.23 -12.38
C LEU A 119 -2.22 -1.49 -13.75
N TYR A 120 -1.75 -2.53 -14.45
CA TYR A 120 -2.26 -2.82 -15.78
C TYR A 120 -3.69 -3.36 -15.77
N MET A 121 -4.10 -4.05 -14.70
CA MET A 121 -5.48 -4.52 -14.58
C MET A 121 -6.45 -3.38 -14.26
N CYS A 122 -6.05 -2.42 -13.43
CA CYS A 122 -6.90 -1.29 -13.04
C CYS A 122 -6.94 -0.15 -14.08
N HIS A 123 -5.81 0.12 -14.76
CA HIS A 123 -5.65 1.28 -15.64
C HIS A 123 -5.48 0.92 -17.12
N GLY A 124 -5.32 -0.37 -17.45
CA GLY A 124 -5.10 -0.85 -18.81
C GLY A 124 -3.69 -0.58 -19.33
N LEU A 125 -3.39 -1.15 -20.49
CA LEU A 125 -2.10 -0.98 -21.18
C LEU A 125 -2.08 0.40 -21.86
N SER A 126 -1.29 1.32 -21.33
CA SER A 126 -1.10 2.66 -21.90
C SER A 126 0.26 3.24 -21.53
N ALA A 127 0.76 4.20 -22.32
CA ALA A 127 1.97 4.95 -21.97
C ALA A 127 1.84 5.64 -20.61
N ARG A 128 0.63 6.09 -20.26
CA ARG A 128 0.27 6.64 -18.94
C ARG A 128 0.56 5.61 -17.84
N THR A 129 -0.03 4.42 -17.94
CA THR A 129 0.18 3.34 -16.97
C THR A 129 1.65 2.92 -16.87
N SER A 130 2.35 2.81 -18.00
CA SER A 130 3.77 2.43 -18.02
C SER A 130 4.68 3.48 -17.37
N VAL A 131 4.36 4.77 -17.49
CA VAL A 131 5.09 5.81 -16.76
C VAL A 131 4.88 5.70 -15.26
N ALA A 132 3.64 5.45 -14.81
CA ALA A 132 3.37 5.25 -13.38
C ALA A 132 4.13 4.02 -12.83
N VAL A 133 4.17 2.92 -13.58
CA VAL A 133 4.98 1.73 -13.27
C VAL A 133 6.47 2.10 -13.11
N LEU A 134 7.05 2.81 -14.08
CA LEU A 134 8.46 3.20 -14.03
C LEU A 134 8.77 4.13 -12.86
N GLY A 135 7.89 5.10 -12.60
CA GLY A 135 7.99 5.99 -11.44
C GLY A 135 7.99 5.20 -10.13
N THR A 136 7.10 4.22 -10.01
CA THR A 136 7.00 3.37 -8.81
C THR A 136 8.24 2.50 -8.64
N LEU A 137 8.74 1.86 -9.71
CA LEU A 137 9.95 1.03 -9.65
C LEU A 137 11.19 1.83 -9.24
N ILE A 138 11.36 3.05 -9.75
CA ILE A 138 12.48 3.92 -9.37
C ILE A 138 12.37 4.30 -7.89
N SER A 139 11.19 4.70 -7.42
CA SER A 139 10.97 5.02 -6.02
C SER A 139 11.11 3.82 -5.09
N LEU A 140 10.63 2.66 -5.50
CA LEU A 140 10.77 1.42 -4.74
C LEU A 140 12.23 0.99 -4.63
N SER A 141 13.00 1.18 -5.70
CA SER A 141 14.46 0.94 -5.70
C SER A 141 15.17 1.90 -4.75
N LEU A 142 14.77 3.18 -4.72
CA LEU A 142 15.29 4.15 -3.76
C LEU A 142 14.96 3.75 -2.32
N ILE A 143 13.72 3.31 -2.05
CA ILE A 143 13.30 2.80 -0.73
C ILE A 143 14.13 1.58 -0.33
N GLY A 144 14.32 0.63 -1.23
CA GLY A 144 15.15 -0.55 -0.97
C GLY A 144 16.61 -0.18 -0.65
N ALA A 145 17.19 0.75 -1.41
CA ALA A 145 18.56 1.22 -1.20
C ALA A 145 18.71 1.98 0.13
N LEU A 146 17.83 2.95 0.40
CA LEU A 146 17.84 3.71 1.66
C LEU A 146 17.56 2.80 2.85
N GLY A 147 16.56 1.92 2.74
CA GLY A 147 16.22 0.96 3.79
C GLY A 147 17.40 0.05 4.10
N SER A 148 18.03 -0.56 3.09
CA SER A 148 19.22 -1.39 3.29
C SER A 148 20.37 -0.62 3.96
N LEU A 149 20.58 0.64 3.60
CA LEU A 149 21.63 1.47 4.18
C LEU A 149 21.34 1.82 5.65
N PHE A 150 20.15 2.36 5.93
CA PHE A 150 19.79 2.87 7.25
C PHE A 150 19.49 1.76 8.26
N ILE A 151 18.91 0.63 7.84
CA ILE A 151 18.75 -0.55 8.71
C ILE A 151 20.12 -1.08 9.15
N GLY A 152 21.06 -1.20 8.20
CA GLY A 152 22.43 -1.62 8.52
C GLY A 152 23.18 -0.63 9.40
N TRP A 153 23.09 0.67 9.10
CA TRP A 153 23.74 1.73 9.89
C TRP A 153 23.19 1.89 11.30
N ALA A 154 21.87 1.73 11.47
CA ALA A 154 21.22 1.78 12.77
C ALA A 154 21.30 0.45 13.55
N ALA A 155 21.99 -0.56 12.99
CA ALA A 155 22.14 -1.90 13.56
C ALA A 155 20.79 -2.54 13.94
N LEU A 156 19.76 -2.31 13.12
CA LEU A 156 18.44 -2.87 13.35
C LEU A 156 18.43 -4.35 12.99
N THR A 157 18.16 -5.19 13.97
CA THR A 157 18.07 -6.65 13.80
C THR A 157 16.74 -7.08 13.22
N GLY A 158 15.68 -6.27 13.41
CA GLY A 158 14.31 -6.60 13.02
C GLY A 158 13.65 -7.63 13.94
N ASN A 159 14.27 -7.96 15.06
CA ASN A 159 13.72 -8.86 16.08
C ASN A 159 13.16 -8.04 17.26
N THR A 160 12.09 -7.31 17.01
CA THR A 160 11.59 -6.28 17.91
C THR A 160 10.31 -6.65 18.66
N ASP A 161 9.61 -7.71 18.26
CA ASP A 161 8.36 -8.14 18.89
C ASP A 161 8.33 -9.67 19.17
N ASP A 162 7.37 -10.12 19.97
CA ASP A 162 7.20 -11.53 20.34
C ASP A 162 7.08 -12.43 19.10
N ASN A 163 6.40 -11.94 18.06
CA ASN A 163 6.24 -12.66 16.80
C ASN A 163 7.58 -12.87 16.08
N THR A 164 8.41 -11.83 15.97
CA THR A 164 9.72 -11.94 15.32
C THR A 164 10.66 -12.82 16.12
N GLY A 165 10.54 -12.80 17.46
CA GLY A 165 11.29 -13.69 18.35
C GLY A 165 10.93 -15.16 18.16
N LEU A 166 9.63 -15.45 18.05
CA LEU A 166 9.14 -16.80 17.74
C LEU A 166 9.58 -17.28 16.36
N ILE A 167 9.52 -16.42 15.34
CA ILE A 167 10.01 -16.78 14.00
C ILE A 167 11.51 -17.08 14.06
N HIS A 168 12.30 -16.31 14.82
CA HIS A 168 13.74 -16.54 14.93
C HIS A 168 14.05 -17.86 15.64
N GLY A 169 13.26 -18.22 16.66
CA GLY A 169 13.39 -19.49 17.35
C GLY A 169 13.00 -20.70 16.48
N LEU A 170 11.92 -20.59 15.70
CA LEU A 170 11.41 -21.68 14.86
C LEU A 170 12.14 -21.81 13.51
N TYR A 171 12.60 -20.69 12.96
CA TYR A 171 13.27 -20.58 11.66
C TYR A 171 14.53 -19.70 11.75
N PRO A 172 15.61 -20.19 12.39
CA PRO A 172 16.80 -19.37 12.65
C PRO A 172 17.55 -18.92 11.39
N SER A 173 17.31 -19.57 10.24
CA SER A 173 17.93 -19.23 8.95
C SER A 173 17.30 -18.03 8.25
N ILE A 174 16.17 -17.52 8.75
CA ILE A 174 15.52 -16.32 8.19
C ILE A 174 16.28 -15.08 8.65
N ASP A 175 16.68 -14.26 7.69
CA ASP A 175 17.25 -12.93 7.95
C ASP A 175 16.16 -11.95 8.40
N MET A 176 16.13 -11.66 9.70
CA MET A 176 15.15 -10.75 10.31
C MET A 176 15.30 -9.31 9.85
N SER A 177 16.54 -8.86 9.64
CA SER A 177 16.80 -7.51 9.13
C SER A 177 16.31 -7.37 7.69
N GLY A 178 16.47 -8.43 6.89
CA GLY A 178 15.88 -8.56 5.57
C GLY A 178 14.35 -8.60 5.61
N LEU A 179 13.75 -9.30 6.59
CA LEU A 179 12.30 -9.35 6.76
C LEU A 179 11.71 -7.98 7.13
N LEU A 180 12.39 -7.22 7.98
CA LEU A 180 12.07 -5.82 8.24
C LEU A 180 12.09 -5.01 6.94
N LEU A 181 13.17 -5.10 6.17
CA LEU A 181 13.30 -4.37 4.90
C LEU A 181 12.21 -4.78 3.89
N ALA A 182 11.86 -6.07 3.83
CA ALA A 182 10.74 -6.57 3.04
C ALA A 182 9.42 -5.90 3.45
N GLY A 183 9.17 -5.76 4.76
CA GLY A 183 8.03 -5.03 5.30
C GLY A 183 8.00 -3.56 4.88
N VAL A 184 9.15 -2.86 4.90
CA VAL A 184 9.25 -1.45 4.43
C VAL A 184 8.86 -1.34 2.95
N ILE A 185 9.39 -2.23 2.10
CA ILE A 185 9.14 -2.23 0.65
C ILE A 185 7.67 -2.52 0.35
N ILE A 186 7.12 -3.59 0.91
CA ILE A 186 5.73 -4.02 0.67
C ILE A 186 4.75 -2.97 1.23
N GLY A 187 5.01 -2.44 2.43
CA GLY A 187 4.17 -1.41 3.05
C GLY A 187 4.18 -0.09 2.26
N SER A 188 5.31 0.27 1.65
CA SER A 188 5.42 1.50 0.86
C SER A 188 4.78 1.39 -0.52
N LEU A 189 4.68 0.17 -1.09
CA LEU A 189 4.18 -0.05 -2.44
C LEU A 189 2.78 0.52 -2.66
N GLY A 190 1.86 0.28 -1.72
CA GLY A 190 0.46 0.69 -1.86
C GLY A 190 0.30 2.21 -1.96
N VAL A 191 1.12 2.96 -1.23
CA VAL A 191 1.09 4.44 -1.24
C VAL A 191 1.80 5.00 -2.48
N LEU A 192 2.89 4.34 -2.92
CA LEU A 192 3.57 4.72 -4.15
C LEU A 192 2.68 4.55 -5.39
N ASP A 193 1.88 3.49 -5.43
CA ASP A 193 0.97 3.23 -6.55
C ASP A 193 -0.01 4.41 -6.74
N ASP A 194 -0.68 4.82 -5.66
CA ASP A 194 -1.61 5.96 -5.69
C ASP A 194 -0.93 7.27 -6.14
N VAL A 195 0.24 7.57 -5.57
CA VAL A 195 0.95 8.81 -5.90
C VAL A 195 1.41 8.82 -7.35
N THR A 196 2.03 7.76 -7.85
CA THR A 196 2.55 7.76 -9.22
C THR A 196 1.44 7.77 -10.25
N VAL A 197 0.34 7.05 -10.04
CA VAL A 197 -0.85 7.08 -10.91
C VAL A 197 -1.47 8.47 -10.93
N THR A 198 -1.67 9.07 -9.75
CA THR A 198 -2.27 10.40 -9.64
C THR A 198 -1.39 11.47 -10.27
N GLN A 199 -0.08 11.44 -10.03
CA GLN A 199 0.87 12.38 -10.63
C GLN A 199 0.94 12.24 -12.15
N THR A 200 1.02 11.01 -12.64
CA THR A 200 1.00 10.71 -14.07
C THR A 200 -0.29 11.26 -14.68
N SER A 201 -1.44 10.95 -14.10
CA SER A 201 -2.74 11.43 -14.59
C SER A 201 -2.81 12.96 -14.63
N ALA A 202 -2.35 13.65 -13.58
CA ALA A 202 -2.32 15.11 -13.55
C ALA A 202 -1.48 15.71 -14.68
N VAL A 203 -0.32 15.13 -15.01
CA VAL A 203 0.52 15.60 -16.12
C VAL A 203 -0.13 15.35 -17.47
N TRP A 204 -0.81 14.22 -17.65
CA TRP A 204 -1.57 13.93 -18.87
C TRP A 204 -2.72 14.92 -19.07
N GLU A 205 -3.50 15.19 -18.02
CA GLU A 205 -4.59 16.17 -18.06
C GLU A 205 -4.08 17.59 -18.37
N LEU A 206 -2.93 17.98 -17.80
CA LEU A 206 -2.27 19.26 -18.14
C LEU A 206 -1.87 19.34 -19.61
N HIS A 207 -1.40 18.23 -20.20
CA HIS A 207 -1.06 18.16 -21.61
C HIS A 207 -2.31 18.22 -22.49
N GLU A 208 -3.36 17.47 -22.16
CA GLU A 208 -4.63 17.48 -22.88
C GLU A 208 -5.29 18.88 -22.85
N ALA A 209 -5.20 19.58 -21.72
CA ALA A 209 -5.71 20.94 -21.59
C ALA A 209 -4.88 21.99 -22.38
N ASN A 210 -3.57 21.78 -22.54
CA ASN A 210 -2.73 22.63 -23.37
C ASN A 210 -1.66 21.82 -24.14
N PRO A 211 -2.02 21.29 -25.31
CA PRO A 211 -1.12 20.46 -26.12
C PRO A 211 0.11 21.20 -26.67
N SER A 212 0.18 22.53 -26.54
CA SER A 212 1.36 23.32 -26.92
C SER A 212 2.41 23.43 -25.81
N MET A 213 2.04 23.17 -24.55
CA MET A 213 2.92 23.39 -23.38
C MET A 213 4.12 22.44 -23.34
N GLY A 214 5.35 22.90 -23.63
CA GLY A 214 6.57 22.07 -23.58
C GLY A 214 6.75 21.26 -22.30
N TRP A 215 7.55 20.18 -22.37
CA TRP A 215 7.82 19.29 -21.22
C TRP A 215 8.27 20.04 -19.96
N ARG A 216 9.04 21.13 -20.09
CA ARG A 216 9.44 22.00 -18.96
C ARG A 216 8.27 22.70 -18.30
N GLY A 217 7.29 23.12 -19.10
CA GLY A 217 6.05 23.72 -18.63
C GLY A 217 5.19 22.71 -17.89
N LEU A 218 5.01 21.52 -18.48
CA LEU A 218 4.29 20.40 -17.87
C LEU A 218 4.94 19.97 -16.56
N TYR A 219 6.27 19.84 -16.53
CA TYR A 219 7.00 19.51 -15.31
C TYR A 219 6.79 20.54 -14.20
N ARG A 220 6.95 21.84 -14.52
CA ARG A 220 6.74 22.91 -13.52
C ARG A 220 5.30 22.95 -13.01
N ALA A 221 4.32 22.70 -13.87
CA ALA A 221 2.92 22.66 -13.49
C ALA A 221 2.59 21.42 -12.65
N GLY A 222 3.02 20.23 -13.08
CA GLY A 222 2.86 18.96 -12.36
C GLY A 222 3.51 18.99 -10.98
N ILE A 223 4.75 19.50 -10.85
CA ILE A 223 5.42 19.63 -9.55
C ILE A 223 4.64 20.52 -8.58
N ARG A 224 3.97 21.58 -9.05
CA ARG A 224 3.14 22.41 -8.16
C ARG A 224 1.97 21.61 -7.59
N ILE A 225 1.28 20.83 -8.42
CA ILE A 225 0.19 19.94 -7.99
C ILE A 225 0.74 18.87 -7.02
N GLY A 226 1.84 18.24 -7.39
CA GLY A 226 2.45 17.18 -6.59
C GLY A 226 2.93 17.65 -5.22
N ARG A 227 3.44 18.88 -5.10
CA ARG A 227 3.91 19.43 -3.81
C ARG A 227 2.79 19.54 -2.78
N ASP A 228 1.60 19.98 -3.20
CA ASP A 228 0.44 20.09 -2.30
C ASP A 228 -0.03 18.69 -1.85
N HIS A 229 0.04 17.71 -2.75
CA HIS A 229 -0.27 16.31 -2.42
C HIS A 229 0.73 15.70 -1.43
N ILE A 230 2.04 15.91 -1.61
CA ILE A 230 3.09 15.37 -0.73
C ILE A 230 2.85 15.75 0.73
N ALA A 231 2.56 17.04 0.98
CA ALA A 231 2.38 17.53 2.35
C ALA A 231 1.24 16.80 3.07
N SER A 232 0.14 16.54 2.35
CA SER A 232 -0.99 15.77 2.88
C SER A 232 -0.64 14.31 3.12
N VAL A 233 -0.04 13.63 2.14
CA VAL A 233 0.23 12.19 2.25
C VAL A 233 1.26 11.89 3.34
N VAL A 234 2.33 12.68 3.46
CA VAL A 234 3.33 12.50 4.52
C VAL A 234 2.68 12.60 5.90
N ASN A 235 1.83 13.61 6.13
CA ASN A 235 1.12 13.75 7.40
C ASN A 235 0.20 12.56 7.69
N THR A 236 -0.55 12.09 6.68
CA THR A 236 -1.42 10.92 6.82
C THR A 236 -0.64 9.66 7.17
N LEU A 237 0.52 9.42 6.54
CA LEU A 237 1.35 8.26 6.85
C LEU A 237 1.90 8.33 8.27
N VAL A 238 2.48 9.47 8.67
CA VAL A 238 3.04 9.65 10.01
C VAL A 238 1.97 9.42 11.07
N LEU A 239 0.76 9.97 10.88
CA LEU A 239 -0.35 9.76 11.82
C LEU A 239 -0.85 8.31 11.83
N ALA A 240 -0.88 7.62 10.69
CA ALA A 240 -1.27 6.22 10.61
C ALA A 240 -0.29 5.31 11.36
N TYR A 241 1.02 5.50 11.15
CA TYR A 241 2.06 4.75 11.84
C TYR A 241 2.11 5.08 13.34
N ALA A 242 2.01 6.35 13.71
CA ALA A 242 1.89 6.76 15.11
C ALA A 242 0.66 6.15 15.79
N GLY A 243 -0.47 6.08 15.06
CA GLY A 243 -1.71 5.43 15.50
C GLY A 243 -1.52 3.94 15.75
N ALA A 244 -0.81 3.23 14.86
CA ALA A 244 -0.47 1.83 15.04
C ALA A 244 0.50 1.59 16.22
N ALA A 245 1.39 2.54 16.48
CA ALA A 245 2.35 2.49 17.58
C ALA A 245 1.80 2.95 18.94
N LEU A 246 0.51 3.33 19.05
CA LEU A 246 -0.07 3.84 20.31
C LEU A 246 0.13 2.93 21.53
N PRO A 247 -0.03 1.59 21.45
CA PRO A 247 0.20 0.72 22.60
C PRO A 247 1.65 0.78 23.09
N LEU A 248 2.61 0.85 22.18
CA LEU A 248 4.02 0.98 22.49
C LEU A 248 4.33 2.34 23.14
N LEU A 249 3.77 3.42 22.59
CA LEU A 249 3.91 4.77 23.16
C LEU A 249 3.32 4.85 24.58
N LEU A 250 2.17 4.19 24.80
CA LEU A 250 1.54 4.10 26.12
C LEU A 250 2.42 3.32 27.10
N LEU A 251 2.99 2.20 26.68
CA LEU A 251 3.90 1.40 27.52
C LEU A 251 5.08 2.25 28.02
N PHE A 252 5.70 3.03 27.14
CA PHE A 252 6.80 3.92 27.52
C PHE A 252 6.36 5.09 28.40
N SER A 253 5.15 5.61 28.18
CA SER A 253 4.55 6.62 29.05
C SER A 253 4.34 6.08 30.47
N ILE A 254 3.84 4.84 30.60
CA ILE A 254 3.68 4.16 31.89
C ILE A 254 5.04 3.91 32.54
N ALA A 255 6.04 3.47 31.76
CA ALA A 255 7.40 3.24 32.23
C ALA A 255 8.17 4.53 32.55
N GLN A 256 7.56 5.72 32.38
CA GLN A 256 8.18 7.04 32.59
C GLN A 256 9.53 7.18 31.87
N SER A 257 9.65 6.56 30.70
CA SER A 257 10.88 6.57 29.90
C SER A 257 11.07 7.92 29.22
N SER A 258 12.31 8.42 29.20
CA SER A 258 12.60 9.68 28.52
C SER A 258 12.40 9.54 27.01
N VAL A 259 11.94 10.61 26.33
CA VAL A 259 11.73 10.59 24.87
C VAL A 259 13.01 10.18 24.12
N GLY A 260 14.18 10.61 24.60
CA GLY A 260 15.46 10.22 24.00
C GLY A 260 15.77 8.74 24.15
N THR A 261 15.47 8.13 25.30
CA THR A 261 15.64 6.68 25.51
C THR A 261 14.68 5.89 24.64
N VAL A 262 13.43 6.33 24.56
CA VAL A 262 12.39 5.71 23.73
C VAL A 262 12.77 5.75 22.26
N ALA A 263 13.16 6.91 21.74
CA ALA A 263 13.53 7.09 20.34
C ALA A 263 14.78 6.29 19.93
N ASN A 264 15.69 5.99 20.87
CA ASN A 264 16.88 5.17 20.63
C ASN A 264 16.65 3.67 20.86
N SER A 265 15.46 3.25 21.32
CA SER A 265 15.13 1.83 21.39
C SER A 265 14.95 1.25 20.00
N GLU A 266 15.37 0.01 19.77
CA GLU A 266 15.28 -0.65 18.46
C GLU A 266 13.84 -0.66 17.93
N LEU A 267 12.86 -0.97 18.79
CA LEU A 267 11.42 -0.94 18.51
C LEU A 267 10.94 0.37 17.86
N VAL A 268 11.38 1.51 18.40
CA VAL A 268 10.96 2.83 17.91
C VAL A 268 11.86 3.29 16.77
N ALA A 269 13.15 3.01 16.83
CA ALA A 269 14.10 3.31 15.76
C ALA A 269 13.70 2.60 14.45
N GLU A 270 13.23 1.35 14.54
CA GLU A 270 12.67 0.59 13.42
C GLU A 270 11.51 1.35 12.76
N GLU A 271 10.54 1.80 13.56
CA GLU A 271 9.36 2.50 13.07
C GLU A 271 9.70 3.87 12.47
N ILE A 272 10.66 4.58 13.08
CA ILE A 272 11.20 5.85 12.56
C ILE A 272 11.88 5.61 11.21
N VAL A 273 12.77 4.62 11.10
CA VAL A 273 13.45 4.31 9.84
C VAL A 273 12.44 3.91 8.77
N ARG A 274 11.49 3.02 9.08
CA ARG A 274 10.40 2.62 8.17
C ARG A 274 9.62 3.83 7.66
N THR A 275 9.20 4.71 8.57
CA THR A 275 8.40 5.91 8.24
C THR A 275 9.19 6.91 7.41
N LEU A 276 10.44 7.21 7.79
CA LEU A 276 11.28 8.19 7.09
C LEU A 276 11.73 7.69 5.72
N VAL A 277 12.19 6.43 5.61
CA VAL A 277 12.60 5.83 4.34
C VAL A 277 11.43 5.78 3.37
N GLY A 278 10.26 5.31 3.82
CA GLY A 278 9.04 5.30 3.00
C GLY A 278 8.64 6.71 2.55
N SER A 279 8.67 7.68 3.46
CA SER A 279 8.34 9.09 3.16
C SER A 279 9.32 9.73 2.17
N ILE A 280 10.63 9.45 2.27
CA ILE A 280 11.63 9.95 1.31
C ILE A 280 11.36 9.35 -0.07
N GLY A 281 11.09 8.04 -0.15
CA GLY A 281 10.72 7.38 -1.41
C GLY A 281 9.47 7.97 -2.05
N LEU A 282 8.48 8.31 -1.25
CA LEU A 282 7.25 8.99 -1.65
C LEU A 282 7.50 10.42 -2.15
N VAL A 283 8.26 11.22 -1.39
CA VAL A 283 8.62 12.59 -1.78
C VAL A 283 9.40 12.59 -3.10
N ALA A 284 10.28 11.61 -3.30
CA ALA A 284 11.04 11.43 -4.53
C ALA A 284 10.20 10.91 -5.70
N SER A 285 9.12 10.16 -5.46
CA SER A 285 8.28 9.60 -6.52
C SER A 285 7.58 10.66 -7.34
N VAL A 286 7.18 11.76 -6.71
CA VAL A 286 6.50 12.88 -7.38
C VAL A 286 7.38 13.53 -8.45
N PRO A 287 8.58 14.06 -8.16
CA PRO A 287 9.41 14.66 -9.20
C PRO A 287 9.87 13.67 -10.26
N VAL A 288 10.19 12.43 -9.87
CA VAL A 288 10.59 11.37 -10.82
C VAL A 288 9.46 11.09 -11.80
N THR A 289 8.26 10.80 -11.30
CA THR A 289 7.09 10.46 -12.12
C THR A 289 6.64 11.64 -12.95
N THR A 290 6.67 12.86 -12.41
CA THR A 290 6.34 14.07 -13.16
C THR A 290 7.30 14.30 -14.32
N ALA A 291 8.60 14.09 -14.10
CA ALA A 291 9.60 14.21 -15.15
C ALA A 291 9.38 13.17 -16.27
N LEU A 292 9.20 11.90 -15.88
CA LEU A 292 8.90 10.82 -16.83
C LEU A 292 7.64 11.10 -17.64
N ALA A 293 6.55 11.48 -16.97
CA ALA A 293 5.28 11.80 -17.60
C ALA A 293 5.41 12.97 -18.57
N ALA A 294 6.05 14.06 -18.16
CA ALA A 294 6.22 15.25 -18.98
C ALA A 294 7.07 14.97 -20.22
N LEU A 295 8.10 14.13 -20.12
CA LEU A 295 8.94 13.73 -21.25
C LEU A 295 8.17 12.84 -22.23
N VAL A 296 7.49 11.80 -21.72
CA VAL A 296 6.75 10.83 -22.55
C VAL A 296 5.59 11.51 -23.27
N VAL A 297 4.73 12.25 -22.56
CA VAL A 297 3.56 12.89 -23.18
C VAL A 297 3.95 14.03 -24.14
N SER A 298 5.11 14.66 -23.94
CA SER A 298 5.59 15.69 -24.88
C SER A 298 6.26 15.10 -26.12
N ALA A 299 6.70 13.85 -26.09
CA ALA A 299 7.32 13.18 -27.23
C ALA A 299 6.31 12.82 -28.32
N ASP A 300 5.02 12.64 -27.97
CA ASP A 300 3.91 12.44 -28.93
C ASP A 300 3.64 13.66 -29.84
N ARG A 301 4.39 14.76 -29.68
CA ARG A 301 4.30 15.98 -30.49
C ARG A 301 4.91 15.90 -31.89
N THR A 302 5.58 14.81 -32.24
CA THR A 302 6.26 14.67 -33.55
C THR A 302 5.34 14.20 -34.68
N GLY A 303 4.03 14.46 -34.61
CA GLY A 303 3.15 14.49 -35.78
C GLY A 303 3.20 15.86 -36.46
N PRO A 304 3.24 15.96 -37.81
CA PRO A 304 3.51 17.23 -38.49
C PRO A 304 2.46 18.27 -38.13
N ALA A 305 2.93 19.41 -37.60
CA ALA A 305 2.12 20.59 -37.38
C ALA A 305 1.48 21.00 -38.71
N VAL A 306 0.18 20.77 -38.86
CA VAL A 306 -0.60 21.39 -39.93
C VAL A 306 -0.52 22.89 -39.67
N PRO A 307 0.10 23.69 -40.56
CA PRO A 307 0.20 25.12 -40.34
C PRO A 307 -1.21 25.68 -40.23
N ALA A 308 -1.48 26.41 -39.15
CA ALA A 308 -2.74 27.09 -38.92
C ALA A 308 -3.11 27.89 -40.16
N GLY A 309 -4.21 27.49 -40.80
CA GLY A 309 -4.72 28.11 -42.01
C GLY A 309 -4.85 29.61 -41.81
N THR A 310 -4.25 30.36 -42.73
CA THR A 310 -4.50 31.78 -42.97
C THR A 310 -6.01 32.03 -42.99
N GLN A 311 -6.51 32.73 -41.97
CA GLN A 311 -7.89 33.24 -42.00
C GLN A 311 -8.04 34.18 -43.20
N PRO A 312 -9.03 33.99 -44.08
CA PRO A 312 -9.28 34.94 -45.16
C PRO A 312 -9.80 36.25 -44.57
N VAL A 313 -9.10 37.34 -44.89
CA VAL A 313 -9.54 38.71 -44.59
C VAL A 313 -10.92 38.95 -45.22
N PRO A 314 -11.93 39.45 -44.49
CA PRO A 314 -13.24 39.72 -45.08
C PRO A 314 -13.13 40.85 -46.11
N ALA A 315 -13.59 40.56 -47.34
CA ALA A 315 -13.63 41.51 -48.43
C ALA A 315 -14.51 42.71 -48.06
N ARG A 316 -13.94 43.93 -48.17
CA ARG A 316 -14.66 45.20 -48.04
C ARG A 316 -15.88 45.23 -48.96
N GLY A 317 -17.06 45.34 -48.35
CA GLY A 317 -18.35 45.51 -49.03
C GLY A 317 -18.34 46.71 -50.00
N GLY A 318 -18.82 46.46 -51.21
CA GLY A 318 -18.89 47.42 -52.31
C GLY A 318 -19.78 48.62 -52.00
N ARG A 319 -19.26 49.80 -52.36
CA ARG A 319 -19.99 51.08 -52.41
C ARG A 319 -21.16 50.98 -53.39
N GLY A 320 -22.27 51.59 -52.96
CA GLY A 320 -23.58 51.49 -53.58
C GLY A 320 -23.73 52.10 -54.98
N ARG A 321 -24.72 51.57 -55.70
CA ARG A 321 -25.27 52.15 -56.91
C ARG A 321 -26.69 52.66 -56.63
N ARG A 322 -26.78 53.97 -56.42
CA ARG A 322 -28.01 54.75 -56.44
C ARG A 322 -28.34 55.00 -57.92
N ARG A 323 -29.44 54.45 -58.44
CA ARG A 323 -30.01 54.88 -59.74
C ARG A 323 -31.38 55.51 -59.50
N LYS A 324 -31.43 56.83 -59.74
CA LYS A 324 -32.65 57.59 -60.04
C LYS A 324 -32.87 57.51 -61.56
N ARG A 325 -34.03 57.05 -61.98
CA ARG A 325 -34.98 57.69 -62.91
C ARG A 325 -36.06 56.69 -63.26
#